data_AF-A0A0Q5Q4E3-F1
#
_entry.id   AF-A0A0Q5Q4E3-F1
#
_cell.length_a   1.000
_cell.length_b   1.000
_cell.length_c   1.000
_cell.angle_alpha   90.00
_cell.angle_beta   90.00
_cell.angle_gamma   90.00
#
_symmetry.space_group_name_H-M   'P 1'
#
loop_
_entity.id
_entity.type
_entity.pdbx_description
1 polymer ?
#
loop_
_entity_poly.entity_id
_entity_poly.type
_entity_poly.pdbx_seq_one_letter_code
_entity_poly.pdbx_strand_id
1 'polypeptide(L)'
;MSNFLEIVYIQAVSQLSNEKLYNLIKAFKKRTGYGVLCNTSLNFNGRGLINKLDDLSLYTIQHKLDGFIVNGKVYLLKSSQHYQDYLKK
;
A
#
# COMPACT_ATOMS: atom_id res chain seq x y z
N MET A 1 16.63 -17.22 -26.51
CA MET A 1 15.66 -16.37 -25.79
C MET A 1 16.00 -16.48 -24.31
N SER A 2 16.48 -15.40 -23.71
CA SER A 2 17.00 -15.41 -22.34
C SER A 2 15.87 -15.62 -21.33
N ASN A 3 15.95 -16.72 -20.58
CA ASN A 3 15.11 -16.93 -19.40
C ASN A 3 15.49 -15.87 -18.35
N PHE A 4 14.65 -14.85 -18.19
CA PHE A 4 14.71 -14.01 -17.01
C PHE A 4 14.24 -14.83 -15.81
N LEU A 5 15.14 -15.05 -14.86
CA LEU A 5 14.80 -15.49 -13.51
C LEU A 5 13.91 -14.40 -12.88
N GLU A 6 12.61 -14.64 -12.78
CA GLU A 6 11.69 -13.83 -11.98
C GLU A 6 11.94 -14.12 -10.49
N ILE A 7 12.93 -13.42 -9.90
CA ILE A 7 13.24 -13.59 -8.48
C ILE A 7 12.20 -12.84 -7.65
N VAL A 8 11.46 -13.58 -6.83
CA VAL A 8 10.52 -13.04 -5.84
C VAL A 8 11.13 -13.17 -4.45
N TYR A 9 11.27 -12.05 -3.73
CA TYR A 9 11.61 -12.08 -2.31
C TYR A 9 10.33 -12.14 -1.46
N ILE A 10 10.19 -13.21 -0.69
CA ILE A 10 8.98 -13.48 0.10
C ILE A 10 9.21 -13.05 1.55
N GLN A 11 8.31 -12.20 2.06
CA GLN A 11 8.19 -11.88 3.48
C GLN A 11 6.92 -12.54 4.04
N ALA A 12 7.08 -13.54 4.91
CA ALA A 12 5.96 -14.17 5.60
C ALA A 12 5.55 -13.37 6.84
N VAL A 13 4.25 -13.20 7.05
CA VAL A 13 3.67 -12.51 8.21
C VAL A 13 2.72 -13.45 8.92
N SER A 14 2.86 -13.57 10.24
CA SER A 14 1.93 -14.29 11.10
C SER A 14 1.19 -13.31 12.00
N GLN A 15 0.11 -13.77 12.63
CA GLN A 15 -0.61 -12.95 13.61
C GLN A 15 0.31 -12.54 14.77
N LEU A 16 1.22 -13.43 15.19
CA LEU A 16 2.18 -13.17 16.27
C LEU A 16 3.25 -12.14 15.87
N SER A 17 3.71 -12.14 14.61
CA SER A 17 4.76 -11.21 14.17
C SER A 17 4.24 -9.82 13.85
N ASN A 18 3.05 -9.72 13.24
CA ASN A 18 2.39 -8.45 12.97
C ASN A 18 0.89 -8.66 12.74
N GLU A 19 0.11 -8.61 13.82
CA GLU A 19 -1.34 -8.82 13.78
C GLU A 19 -2.06 -7.88 12.79
N LYS A 20 -1.67 -6.61 12.74
CA LYS A 20 -2.31 -5.62 11.86
C LYS A 20 -2.14 -5.98 10.39
N LEU A 21 -0.91 -6.28 9.97
CA LEU A 21 -0.62 -6.66 8.59
C LEU A 21 -1.20 -8.03 8.24
N TYR A 22 -1.18 -8.99 9.18
CA TYR A 22 -1.84 -10.28 9.02
C TYR A 22 -3.35 -10.13 8.76
N ASN A 23 -4.04 -9.32 9.57
CA ASN A 23 -5.46 -9.06 9.41
C ASN A 23 -5.78 -8.32 8.10
N LEU A 24 -4.90 -7.39 7.67
CA LEU A 24 -5.03 -6.72 6.38
C LEU A 24 -4.94 -7.71 5.21
N ILE A 25 -3.91 -8.58 5.19
CA ILE A 25 -3.73 -9.59 4.15
C ILE A 25 -4.90 -10.59 4.15
N LYS A 26 -5.39 -10.98 5.32
CA LYS A 26 -6.56 -11.87 5.47
C LYS A 26 -7.83 -11.23 4.91
N ALA A 27 -8.08 -9.95 5.20
CA ALA A 27 -9.21 -9.20 4.66
C ALA A 27 -9.09 -9.01 3.14
N PHE A 28 -7.88 -8.71 2.65
CA PHE A 28 -7.59 -8.61 1.22
C PHE A 28 -7.89 -9.93 0.51
N LYS A 29 -7.44 -11.08 1.05
CA LYS A 29 -7.76 -12.41 0.52
C LYS A 29 -9.25 -12.68 0.45
N LYS A 30 -10.02 -12.31 1.49
CA LYS A 30 -11.47 -12.47 1.49
C LYS A 30 -12.14 -11.69 0.35
N ARG A 31 -11.58 -10.53 -0.03
CA ARG A 31 -12.12 -9.67 -1.09
C ARG A 31 -11.67 -10.07 -2.50
N THR A 32 -10.42 -10.52 -2.66
CA THR A 32 -9.80 -10.70 -3.99
C THR A 32 -9.47 -12.14 -4.33
N GLY A 33 -9.47 -13.06 -3.35
CA GLY A 33 -8.97 -14.43 -3.49
C GLY A 33 -7.46 -14.58 -3.22
N TYR A 34 -6.70 -13.48 -3.17
CA TYR A 34 -5.24 -13.50 -3.05
C TYR A 34 -4.76 -13.12 -1.64
N GLY A 35 -3.93 -13.97 -1.03
CA GLY A 35 -3.35 -13.74 0.31
C GLY A 35 -1.96 -13.13 0.31
N VAL A 36 -1.68 -12.20 -0.61
CA VAL A 36 -0.36 -11.58 -0.79
C VAL A 36 -0.53 -10.12 -1.17
N LEU A 37 0.42 -9.28 -0.73
CA LEU A 37 0.52 -7.86 -1.10
C LEU A 37 1.94 -7.56 -1.57
N CYS A 38 2.09 -6.65 -2.52
CA CYS A 38 3.39 -6.11 -2.88
C CYS A 38 3.85 -5.15 -1.79
N ASN A 39 4.99 -5.44 -1.17
CA ASN A 39 5.66 -4.54 -0.23
C ASN A 39 6.82 -3.85 -0.96
N THR A 40 6.80 -2.52 -1.00
CA THR A 40 7.91 -1.72 -1.54
C THR A 40 8.30 -0.66 -0.53
N SER A 41 9.56 -0.27 -0.55
CA SER A 41 10.09 0.81 0.29
C SER A 41 9.39 2.13 -0.02
N LEU A 42 8.85 2.77 1.01
CA LEU A 42 8.21 4.08 0.92
C LEU A 42 9.27 5.20 1.05
N ASN A 43 9.85 5.59 -0.09
CA ASN A 43 10.96 6.53 -0.13
C ASN A 43 10.87 7.46 -1.36
N PHE A 44 11.55 8.59 -1.27
CA PHE A 44 11.91 9.38 -2.45
C PHE A 44 13.30 9.01 -2.92
N ASN A 45 13.46 8.86 -4.24
CA ASN A 45 14.77 8.64 -4.84
C ASN A 45 15.74 9.76 -4.43
N GLY A 46 16.88 9.38 -3.84
CA GLY A 46 17.91 10.32 -3.36
C GLY A 46 17.59 11.12 -2.10
N ARG A 47 16.40 10.97 -1.46
CA ARG A 47 16.04 11.69 -0.22
C ARG A 47 15.70 10.81 0.98
N GLY A 48 15.74 9.49 0.82
CA GLY A 48 15.51 8.53 1.90
C GLY A 48 14.03 8.26 2.21
N LEU A 49 13.77 7.61 3.35
CA LEU A 49 12.43 7.20 3.78
C LEU A 49 11.54 8.40 4.07
N ILE A 50 10.26 8.29 3.71
CA ILE A 50 9.25 9.30 4.04
C ILE A 50 8.89 9.20 5.52
N ASN A 51 9.05 10.31 6.26
CA ASN A 51 8.74 10.39 7.69
C ASN A 51 7.88 11.62 8.06
N LYS A 52 7.41 12.38 7.07
CA LYS A 52 6.49 13.53 7.24
C LYS A 52 5.21 13.31 6.47
N LEU A 53 4.08 13.78 7.01
CA LEU A 53 2.77 13.67 6.36
C LEU A 53 2.70 14.44 5.04
N ASP A 54 3.30 15.62 4.97
CA ASP A 54 3.31 16.43 3.75
C ASP A 54 4.07 15.72 2.62
N ASP A 55 5.21 15.10 2.95
CA ASP A 55 5.98 14.27 2.03
C ASP A 55 5.17 13.05 1.56
N LEU A 56 4.42 12.40 2.45
CA LEU A 56 3.55 11.29 2.10
C LEU A 56 2.41 11.74 1.17
N SER A 57 1.81 12.89 1.44
CA SER A 57 0.77 13.47 0.58
C SER A 57 1.32 13.81 -0.82
N LEU A 58 2.48 14.44 -0.89
CA LEU A 58 3.17 14.73 -2.16
C LEU A 58 3.51 13.44 -2.91
N TYR A 59 4.03 12.42 -2.21
CA TYR A 59 4.35 11.12 -2.80
C TYR A 59 3.12 10.45 -3.41
N THR A 60 1.99 10.43 -2.69
CA THR A 60 0.72 9.87 -3.18
C THR A 60 0.27 10.54 -4.48
N ILE A 61 0.37 11.87 -4.56
CA ILE A 61 0.01 12.62 -5.78
C ILE A 61 0.98 12.29 -6.93
N GLN A 62 2.30 12.37 -6.67
CA GLN A 62 3.34 12.15 -7.69
C GLN A 62 3.30 10.73 -8.27
N HIS A 63 3.01 9.74 -7.43
CA HIS A 63 2.92 8.33 -7.82
C HIS A 63 1.51 7.89 -8.24
N LYS A 64 0.56 8.83 -8.35
CA LYS A 64 -0.82 8.58 -8.80
C LYS A 64 -1.52 7.48 -7.99
N LEU A 65 -1.26 7.45 -6.68
CA LEU A 65 -1.93 6.54 -5.75
C LEU A 65 -3.28 7.12 -5.35
N ASP A 66 -4.28 6.27 -5.09
CA ASP A 66 -5.61 6.71 -4.68
C ASP A 66 -5.63 7.41 -3.30
N GLY A 67 -4.67 7.09 -2.45
CA GLY A 67 -4.61 7.57 -1.08
C GLY A 67 -3.58 6.84 -0.23
N PHE A 68 -3.61 7.10 1.07
CA PHE A 68 -2.75 6.46 2.07
C PHE A 68 -3.46 6.36 3.42
N ILE A 69 -2.90 5.54 4.33
CA ILE A 69 -3.45 5.34 5.67
C ILE A 69 -2.36 5.64 6.70
N VAL A 70 -2.66 6.50 7.67
CA VAL A 70 -1.78 6.78 8.82
C VAL A 70 -2.59 6.67 10.10
N ASN A 71 -2.12 5.86 11.05
CA ASN A 71 -2.75 5.67 12.36
C ASN A 71 -4.25 5.32 12.28
N GLY A 72 -4.61 4.46 11.32
CA GLY A 72 -6.00 4.04 11.10
C GLY A 72 -6.90 5.08 10.42
N LYS A 73 -6.38 6.28 10.11
CA LYS A 73 -7.10 7.29 9.32
C LYS A 73 -6.78 7.14 7.84
N VAL A 74 -7.82 7.12 7.02
CA VAL A 74 -7.71 7.03 5.56
C VAL A 74 -7.69 8.44 4.97
N TYR A 75 -6.71 8.71 4.12
CA TYR A 75 -6.59 9.94 3.35
C TYR A 75 -6.71 9.57 1.88
N LEU A 76 -7.78 10.01 1.22
CA LEU A 76 -8.01 9.75 -0.19
C LEU A 76 -7.77 11.01 -1.01
N LEU A 77 -7.20 10.86 -2.20
CA LEU A 77 -7.18 11.93 -3.18
C LEU A 77 -8.61 12.20 -3.63
N LYS A 78 -9.00 13.48 -3.64
CA LYS A 78 -10.33 13.89 -4.10
C LYS A 78 -10.61 13.48 -5.54
N SER A 79 -9.58 13.37 -6.37
CA SER A 79 -9.67 12.91 -7.75
C SER A 79 -9.75 11.39 -7.91
N SER A 80 -9.50 10.59 -6.86
CA SER A 80 -9.55 9.12 -6.95
C SER A 80 -10.97 8.60 -7.13
N GLN A 81 -11.11 7.50 -7.89
CA GLN A 81 -12.43 6.86 -8.05
C GLN A 81 -13.00 6.41 -6.70
N HIS A 82 -12.14 5.89 -5.81
CA HIS A 82 -12.52 5.46 -4.47
C HIS A 82 -13.13 6.59 -3.62
N TYR A 83 -12.61 7.82 -3.73
CA TYR A 83 -13.20 8.97 -3.05
C TYR A 83 -14.55 9.35 -3.67
N GLN A 84 -14.66 9.34 -4.99
CA GLN A 84 -15.91 9.64 -5.70
C GLN A 84 -17.00 8.61 -5.36
N ASP A 85 -16.65 7.33 -5.26
CA ASP A 85 -17.59 6.27 -4.88
C ASP A 85 -18.01 6.37 -3.41
N TYR A 86 -17.13 6.87 -2.53
CA TYR A 86 -17.47 7.16 -1.14
C TYR A 86 -18.52 8.27 -1.01
N LEU A 87 -18.41 9.34 -1.81
CA LEU A 87 -19.36 10.46 -1.77
C LEU A 87 -20.75 10.16 -2.32
N LYS A 88 -20.89 9.11 -3.14
CA LYS A 88 -22.16 8.71 -3.76
C LYS A 88 -23.03 7.81 -2.87
N LYS A 89 -22.49 7.39 -1.72
CA LYS A 89 -23.20 6.61 -0.72
C LYS A 89 -23.82 7.51 0.33
#